data_AF-A0A1H9PQZ4-F1
#
_entry.id   AF-A0A1H9PQZ4-F1
#
_cell.length_a   1.000
_cell.length_b   1.000
_cell.length_c   1.000
_cell.angle_alpha   90.00
_cell.angle_beta   90.00
_cell.angle_gamma   90.00
#
_symmetry.space_group_name_H-M   'P 1'
#
loop_
_entity.id
_entity.type
_entity.pdbx_description
1 polymer ?
#
loop_
_entity_poly.entity_id
_entity_poly.type
_entity_poly.pdbx_seq_one_letter_code
_entity_poly.pdbx_strand_id
1 'polypeptide(L)' 'MTLKNGEKITFNVYWATLSYSRYHLFIYLNGKGQKDFMRCTTMALKELGGKLKKILTDNMVAICNHSTR' A
#
# COMPACT_ATOMS: atom_id res chain seq x y z
N MET A 1 2.83 14.57 -8.00
CA MET A 1 4.14 14.97 -8.57
C MET A 1 3.91 16.05 -9.61
N THR A 2 4.78 17.05 -9.74
CA THR A 2 4.62 18.12 -10.72
C THR A 2 5.78 18.08 -11.71
N LEU A 3 5.45 18.05 -13.00
CA LEU A 3 6.41 18.07 -14.09
C LEU A 3 6.94 19.50 -14.32
N LYS A 4 8.07 19.65 -15.03
CA LYS A 4 8.68 20.95 -15.33
C LYS A 4 7.78 21.88 -16.15
N ASN A 5 6.82 21.32 -16.88
CA ASN A 5 5.79 22.05 -17.65
C ASN A 5 4.60 22.49 -16.78
N GLY A 6 4.59 22.20 -15.47
CA GLY A 6 3.51 22.54 -14.54
C GLY A 6 2.41 21.49 -14.40
N GLU A 7 2.46 20.39 -15.17
CA GLU A 7 1.45 19.33 -15.12
C GLU A 7 1.52 18.54 -13.81
N LYS A 8 0.37 18.28 -13.19
CA LYS A 8 0.26 17.52 -11.94
C LYS A 8 -0.12 16.08 -12.24
N ILE A 9 0.78 15.15 -11.92
CA ILE A 9 0.51 13.72 -11.96
C ILE A 9 0.04 13.26 -10.58
N THR A 10 -1.15 12.67 -10.54
CA THR A 10 -1.71 11.98 -9.37
C THR A 10 -1.60 10.48 -9.56
N PHE A 11 -1.02 9.82 -8.57
CA PHE A 11 -0.95 8.37 -8.51
C PHE A 11 -1.06 7.93 -7.06
N ASN A 12 -1.52 6.70 -6.87
CA ASN A 12 -1.59 6.10 -5.56
C ASN A 12 -0.42 5.14 -5.38
N VAL A 13 0.05 5.01 -4.14
CA VAL A 13 1.17 4.16 -3.78
C VAL A 13 0.78 3.31 -2.57
N TYR A 14 1.06 2.02 -2.66
CA TYR A 14 1.04 1.10 -1.54
C TYR A 14 2.43 1.10 -0.94
N TRP A 15 2.49 1.23 0.38
CA TRP A 15 3.72 1.28 1.12
C TRP A 15 3.74 0.16 2.16
N ALA A 16 4.72 -0.73 2.04
CA ALA A 16 5.03 -1.72 3.06
C ALA A 16 6.39 -1.43 3.69
N THR A 17 6.48 -1.62 5.01
CA THR A 17 7.74 -1.46 5.75
C THR A 17 8.00 -2.70 6.59
N LEU A 18 9.18 -3.28 6.44
CA LEU A 18 9.66 -4.29 7.39
C LEU A 18 10.07 -3.59 8.68
N SER A 19 9.40 -3.93 9.79
CA SER A 19 9.59 -3.24 11.07
C SER A 19 11.01 -3.35 11.63
N TYR A 20 11.68 -4.50 11.42
CA TYR A 20 13.05 -4.73 11.91
C TYR A 20 14.09 -3.95 11.09
N SER A 21 14.16 -4.18 9.78
CA SER A 21 15.19 -3.57 8.91
C SER A 21 14.85 -2.16 8.44
N ARG A 22 13.59 -1.71 8.63
CA ARG A 22 13.03 -0.49 8.02
C ARG A 22 13.10 -0.48 6.49
N TYR A 23 13.23 -1.64 5.88
CA TYR A 23 13.16 -1.76 4.43
C TYR A 23 11.77 -1.35 3.93
N HIS A 24 11.73 -0.42 2.99
CA HIS A 24 10.51 0.10 2.40
C HIS A 24 10.31 -0.47 1.00
N LEU A 25 9.11 -0.97 0.74
CA LEU A 25 8.67 -1.40 -0.58
C LEU A 25 7.49 -0.54 -1.01
N PHE A 26 7.55 -0.04 -2.25
CA PHE A 26 6.52 0.80 -2.84
C PHE A 26 5.95 0.13 -4.09
N ILE A 27 4.63 0.10 -4.21
CA ILE A 27 3.93 -0.49 -5.36
C ILE A 27 2.89 0.52 -5.84
N TYR A 28 2.89 0.83 -7.14
CA TYR A 28 1.89 1.71 -7.74
C TYR A 28 0.52 1.03 -7.84
N LEU A 29 -0.54 1.80 -7.57
CA LEU A 29 -1.92 1.35 -7.69
C LEU A 29 -2.82 2.38 -8.35
N ASN A 30 -3.84 1.85 -9.04
CA ASN A 30 -4.83 2.66 -9.74
C ASN A 30 -5.99 3.04 -8.80
N GLY A 31 -6.48 2.10 -7.97
CA GLY A 31 -7.58 2.30 -7.02
C GLY A 31 -7.14 2.16 -5.55
N LYS A 32 -7.97 2.63 -4.61
CA LYS A 32 -7.71 2.55 -3.15
C LYS A 32 -8.59 1.53 -2.43
N GLY A 33 -9.14 0.56 -3.16
CA GLY A 33 -10.10 -0.40 -2.62
C GLY A 33 -9.44 -1.58 -1.90
N GLN A 34 -10.26 -2.40 -1.23
CA GLN A 34 -9.81 -3.62 -0.57
C GLN A 34 -9.13 -4.60 -1.54
N LYS A 35 -9.63 -4.71 -2.77
CA LYS A 35 -9.05 -5.59 -3.81
C LYS A 35 -7.63 -5.16 -4.18
N ASP A 36 -7.40 -3.86 -4.37
CA ASP A 36 -6.08 -3.31 -4.65
C ASP A 36 -5.12 -3.56 -3.48
N PHE A 37 -5.61 -3.38 -2.24
CA PHE A 37 -4.84 -3.66 -1.03
C PHE A 37 -4.39 -5.13 -0.95
N MET A 38 -5.30 -6.08 -1.17
CA MET A 38 -4.98 -7.52 -1.14
C MET A 38 -3.99 -7.90 -2.24
N ARG A 39 -4.16 -7.33 -3.44
CA ARG A 39 -3.24 -7.55 -4.58
C ARG A 39 -1.84 -7.04 -4.23
N CYS A 40 -1.71 -5.79 -3.79
CA CYS A 40 -0.43 -5.18 -3.48
C CYS A 40 0.26 -5.87 -2.30
N THR A 41 -0.49 -6.29 -1.29
CA THR A 41 0.04 -7.06 -0.16
C THR A 41 0.59 -8.41 -0.63
N THR A 42 -0.11 -9.10 -1.52
CA THR A 42 0.36 -10.38 -2.09
C THR A 42 1.64 -10.18 -2.91
N MET A 43 1.70 -9.13 -3.72
CA MET A 43 2.90 -8.78 -4.48
C MET A 43 4.07 -8.47 -3.54
N ALA A 44 3.83 -7.66 -2.49
CA ALA A 44 4.85 -7.31 -1.51
C ALA A 44 5.44 -8.54 -0.82
N LEU A 45 4.60 -9.50 -0.40
CA LEU A 45 5.07 -10.75 0.20
C LEU A 45 5.91 -11.60 -0.76
N LYS A 46 5.54 -11.64 -2.05
CA LYS A 46 6.32 -12.33 -3.08
C LYS A 46 7.69 -11.69 -3.28
N GLU A 47 7.74 -10.37 -3.41
CA GLU A 47 8.99 -9.60 -3.57
C GLU A 47 9.92 -9.75 -2.35
N LEU A 48 9.35 -9.78 -1.15
CA LEU A 48 10.11 -9.99 0.09
C LEU A 48 10.56 -11.45 0.28
N GLY A 49 10.21 -12.36 -0.64
CA GLY A 49 10.66 -13.75 -0.65
C GLY A 49 10.17 -14.60 0.53
N GLY A 50 9.11 -14.17 1.23
CA GLY A 50 8.76 -14.77 2.50
C GLY A 50 7.32 -14.60 2.94
N LYS A 51 6.94 -15.41 3.93
CA LYS A 51 5.66 -15.32 4.61
C LYS A 51 5.84 -14.53 5.91
N LEU A 52 5.18 -13.39 6.01
CA LEU A 52 5.11 -12.64 7.26
C LEU A 52 4.20 -13.37 8.25
N LYS A 53 4.59 -13.43 9.52
CA LYS A 53 3.75 -13.99 10.60
C LYS A 53 2.53 -13.10 10.87
N LYS A 54 2.73 -11.77 10.79
CA LYS A 54 1.71 -10.75 11.05
C LYS A 54 1.97 -9.56 10.13
N ILE A 55 0.89 -8.96 9.66
CA ILE A 55 0.91 -7.67 8.96
C ILE A 55 0.16 -6.70 9.86
N LEU A 56 0.80 -5.57 10.17
CA LEU A 56 0.20 -4.50 10.94
C LEU A 56 -0.24 -3.43 9.95
N THR A 57 -1.54 -3.15 9.95
CA THR A 57 -2.13 -2.03 9.23
C THR A 57 -2.76 -1.11 10.28
N ASP A 58 -2.86 0.17 9.96
CA ASP A 58 -3.73 1.06 10.71
C ASP A 58 -5.22 0.78 10.38
N ASN A 59 -6.13 1.59 10.91
CA ASN A 59 -7.56 1.61 10.63
C ASN A 59 -7.89 2.13 9.21
N MET A 60 -7.14 1.65 8.22
CA MET A 60 -7.26 2.04 6.82
C MET A 60 -8.67 1.76 6.28
N VAL A 61 -9.27 2.74 5.60
CA VAL A 61 -10.60 2.63 4.98
C VAL A 61 -10.73 1.43 4.03
N ALA A 62 -9.63 1.01 3.40
CA ALA A 62 -9.62 -0.16 2.51
C ALA A 62 -9.90 -1.50 3.24
N ILE A 63 -9.84 -1.53 4.57
CA ILE A 63 -9.93 -2.75 5.40
C ILE A 63 -10.91 -2.55 6.56
N CYS A 64 -10.93 -1.36 7.15
CA CYS A 64 -11.80 -0.97 8.25
C CYS A 64 -13.00 -0.20 7.70
N ASN A 65 -14.21 -0.69 8.04
CA ASN A 65 -15.45 0.00 7.71
C ASN A 65 -15.84 0.94 8.85
N HIS A 66 -15.72 2.25 8.62
CA HIS A 66 -16.17 3.28 9.57
C HIS A 66 -17.61 3.69 9.24
N SER A 67 -18.54 2.73 9.26
CA SER A 67 -19.97 3.06 9.21
C SER A 67 -20.38 3.47 10.62
N THR A 68 -20.31 4.76 10.91
CA THR A 68 -20.95 5.33 12.10
C THR A 68 -22.46 5.28 11.86
N ARG A 69 -23.20 4.62 12.77
CA ARG A 69 -24.66 4.73 12.85
C ARG A 69 -25.07 6.12 13.33
#